data_AF-A0A084WEY0-F1
#
_entry.id   AF-A0A084WEY0-F1
#
_cell.length_a   1.000
_cell.length_b   1.000
_cell.length_c   1.000
_cell.angle_alpha   90.00
_cell.angle_beta   90.00
_cell.angle_gamma   90.00
#
_symmetry.space_group_name_H-M   'P 1'
#
loop_
_entity.id
_entity.type
_entity.pdbx_description
1 polymer ?
#
loop_
_entity_poly.entity_id
_entity_poly.type
_entity_poly.pdbx_seq_one_letter_code
_entity_poly.pdbx_strand_id
1 'polypeptide(L)'
;MRWIIWRRQSCYRYQLTVIDILVDYIRFRCETLTARQPPTAPSVLLHECNRIVANLFAIFDGSVEPVTLTLLRTPPEPRYTMLLYPVFEAILTDRSVRRCGGTVGTIPSYVRMLLCFKRWRSLAIGRTDKAVIDAQAGHFLPARCPTILTASDVPLLRLLPSVPAAQRVNETRYLMANDLFSLDRCVAQFFRHHRRMSPVAADERQLSGIAPRPATTMANRLVSE
;
A
#
# COMPACT_ATOMS: atom_id res chain seq x y z
N MET A 1 17.69 20.41 13.88
CA MET A 1 17.17 19.04 13.65
C MET A 1 15.70 18.83 14.01
N ARG A 2 15.13 19.46 15.06
CA ARG A 2 13.69 19.32 15.43
C ARG A 2 12.68 19.74 14.35
N TRP A 3 12.97 20.78 13.57
CA TRP A 3 12.07 21.29 12.51
C TRP A 3 11.88 20.34 11.31
N ILE A 4 12.90 19.53 10.98
CA ILE A 4 12.84 18.56 9.87
C ILE A 4 11.95 17.37 10.26
N ILE A 5 11.97 16.98 11.53
CA ILE A 5 11.16 15.88 12.08
C ILE A 5 9.68 16.29 12.11
N TRP A 6 9.37 17.50 12.56
CA TRP A 6 8.00 18.04 12.57
C TRP A 6 7.40 18.17 11.16
N ARG A 7 8.16 18.68 10.17
CA ARG A 7 7.68 18.72 8.77
C ARG A 7 7.42 17.33 8.20
N ARG A 8 8.26 16.33 8.53
CA ARG A 8 8.07 14.94 8.10
C ARG A 8 6.85 14.27 8.77
N GLN A 9 6.58 14.55 10.04
CA GLN A 9 5.45 14.00 10.78
C GLN A 9 4.09 14.52 10.26
N SER A 10 3.96 15.83 10.03
CA SER A 10 2.73 16.42 9.46
C SER A 10 2.46 15.96 8.03
N CYS A 11 3.52 15.79 7.23
CA CYS A 11 3.41 15.31 5.85
C CYS A 11 2.82 13.88 5.78
N TYR A 12 3.20 13.00 6.71
CA TYR A 12 2.75 11.61 6.67
C TYR A 12 1.29 11.41 7.10
N ARG A 13 0.82 12.11 8.15
CA ARG A 13 -0.61 12.06 8.54
C ARG A 13 -1.48 12.66 7.43
N TYR A 14 -1.04 13.78 6.86
CA TYR A 14 -1.69 14.39 5.70
C TYR A 14 -1.77 13.41 4.53
N GLN A 15 -0.66 12.72 4.20
CA GLN A 15 -0.64 11.72 3.13
C GLN A 15 -1.65 10.58 3.35
N LEU A 16 -1.79 10.05 4.56
CA LEU A 16 -2.76 8.98 4.83
C LEU A 16 -4.21 9.46 4.70
N THR A 17 -4.52 10.67 5.18
CA THR A 17 -5.86 11.26 5.01
C THR A 17 -6.15 11.52 3.53
N VAL A 18 -5.18 12.04 2.79
CA VAL A 18 -5.31 12.26 1.33
C VAL A 18 -5.52 10.93 0.60
N ILE A 19 -4.82 9.86 0.99
CA ILE A 19 -5.05 8.51 0.45
C ILE A 19 -6.50 8.08 0.66
N ASP A 20 -7.05 8.23 1.87
CA ASP A 20 -8.44 7.85 2.16
C ASP A 20 -9.44 8.63 1.31
N ILE A 21 -9.25 9.95 1.17
CA ILE A 21 -10.08 10.80 0.30
C ILE A 21 -9.99 10.36 -1.17
N LEU A 22 -8.80 9.99 -1.65
CA LEU A 22 -8.62 9.55 -3.04
C LEU A 22 -9.22 8.18 -3.30
N VAL A 23 -9.25 7.29 -2.32
CA VAL A 23 -10.00 6.03 -2.41
C VAL A 23 -11.49 6.31 -2.59
N ASP A 24 -12.06 7.21 -1.79
CA ASP A 24 -13.47 7.60 -1.90
C ASP A 24 -13.77 8.29 -3.23
N TYR A 25 -12.85 9.11 -3.74
CA TYR A 25 -12.96 9.71 -5.06
C TYR A 25 -12.99 8.66 -6.19
N ILE A 26 -12.09 7.66 -6.17
CA ILE A 26 -12.10 6.58 -7.16
C ILE A 26 -13.43 5.82 -7.09
N ARG A 27 -13.88 5.49 -5.88
CA ARG A 27 -15.16 4.82 -5.63
C ARG A 27 -16.33 5.60 -6.22
N PHE A 28 -16.45 6.88 -5.89
CA PHE A 28 -17.50 7.76 -6.38
C PHE A 28 -17.54 7.84 -7.91
N ARG A 29 -16.37 7.88 -8.57
CA ARG A 29 -16.26 7.90 -10.03
C ARG A 29 -16.74 6.58 -10.65
N CYS A 30 -16.35 5.45 -10.07
CA CYS A 30 -16.83 4.14 -10.50
C CYS A 30 -18.36 4.00 -10.33
N GLU A 31 -18.91 4.45 -9.20
CA GLU A 31 -20.36 4.44 -8.94
C GLU A 31 -21.13 5.32 -9.92
N THR A 32 -20.62 6.53 -10.17
CA THR A 32 -21.23 7.46 -11.14
C THR A 32 -21.24 6.87 -12.56
N LEU A 33 -20.16 6.20 -12.96
CA LEU A 33 -20.09 5.54 -14.27
C LEU A 33 -21.02 4.33 -14.38
N THR A 34 -21.13 3.52 -13.34
CA THR A 34 -21.96 2.31 -13.34
C THR A 34 -23.46 2.63 -13.24
N ALA A 35 -23.83 3.72 -12.54
CA ALA A 35 -25.21 4.18 -12.43
C ALA A 35 -25.80 4.73 -13.74
N ARG A 36 -24.96 5.19 -14.67
CA ARG A 36 -25.37 5.80 -15.95
C ARG A 36 -25.69 4.78 -17.08
N GLN A 37 -25.95 3.50 -16.73
CA GLN A 37 -25.78 2.31 -17.59
C GLN A 37 -24.30 2.05 -17.92
N PRO A 38 -23.85 0.80 -18.07
CA PRO A 38 -22.46 0.50 -18.42
C PRO A 38 -22.08 1.32 -19.66
N PRO A 39 -20.99 2.10 -19.62
CA PRO A 39 -20.66 3.01 -20.70
C PRO A 39 -20.51 2.22 -22.00
N THR A 40 -21.48 2.38 -22.90
CA THR A 40 -21.47 1.80 -24.25
C THR A 40 -20.31 2.34 -25.08
N ALA A 41 -19.71 3.47 -24.67
CA ALA A 41 -18.58 4.10 -25.32
C ALA A 41 -17.25 3.85 -24.56
N PRO A 42 -16.29 3.10 -25.12
CA PRO A 42 -14.99 2.85 -24.50
C PRO A 42 -14.15 4.13 -24.31
N SER A 43 -14.42 5.18 -25.09
CA SER A 43 -13.77 6.49 -24.96
C SER A 43 -14.04 7.16 -23.62
N VAL A 44 -15.24 6.96 -23.05
CA VAL A 44 -15.61 7.52 -21.73
C VAL A 44 -14.78 6.85 -20.64
N LEU A 45 -14.69 5.52 -20.64
CA LEU A 45 -13.86 4.78 -19.68
C LEU A 45 -12.39 5.20 -19.73
N LEU A 46 -11.85 5.36 -20.96
CA LEU A 46 -10.47 5.80 -21.15
C LEU A 46 -10.24 7.22 -20.63
N HIS A 47 -11.16 8.16 -20.93
CA HIS A 47 -11.10 9.52 -20.42
C HIS A 47 -11.12 9.55 -18.89
N GLU A 48 -12.02 8.76 -18.30
CA GLU A 48 -12.23 8.70 -16.85
C GLU A 48 -11.02 8.09 -16.14
N CYS A 49 -10.43 7.03 -16.73
CA CYS A 49 -9.16 6.42 -16.32
C CYS A 49 -8.02 7.44 -16.33
N ASN A 50 -7.80 8.10 -17.46
CA ASN A 50 -6.73 9.09 -17.62
C ASN A 50 -6.88 10.24 -16.61
N ARG A 51 -8.12 10.68 -16.34
CA ARG A 51 -8.40 11.71 -15.33
C ARG A 51 -8.08 11.26 -13.91
N ILE A 52 -8.35 10.00 -13.56
CA ILE A 52 -7.95 9.44 -12.26
C ILE A 52 -6.43 9.39 -12.15
N VAL A 53 -5.75 8.81 -13.13
CA VAL A 53 -4.29 8.68 -13.15
C VAL A 53 -3.62 10.06 -13.05
N ALA A 54 -4.04 11.02 -13.86
CA ALA A 54 -3.51 12.38 -13.84
C ALA A 54 -3.71 13.05 -12.48
N ASN A 55 -4.89 12.92 -11.85
CA ASN A 55 -5.16 13.52 -10.54
C ASN A 55 -4.32 12.88 -9.43
N LEU A 56 -4.16 11.56 -9.45
CA LEU A 56 -3.32 10.86 -8.47
C LEU A 56 -1.88 11.35 -8.54
N PHE A 57 -1.30 11.44 -9.74
CA PHE A 57 0.07 11.92 -9.90
C PHE A 57 0.22 13.42 -9.65
N ALA A 58 -0.77 14.25 -10.01
CA ALA A 58 -0.72 15.69 -9.76
C ALA A 58 -0.75 16.01 -8.25
N ILE A 59 -1.62 15.34 -7.48
CA ILE A 59 -1.75 15.57 -6.03
C ILE A 59 -0.49 15.16 -5.28
N PHE A 60 0.18 14.11 -5.75
CA PHE A 60 1.39 13.58 -5.13
C PHE A 60 2.68 14.01 -5.81
N ASP A 61 2.66 15.06 -6.63
CA ASP A 61 3.83 15.64 -7.29
C ASP A 61 4.68 14.58 -8.03
N GLY A 62 4.02 13.68 -8.75
CA GLY A 62 4.65 12.59 -9.48
C GLY A 62 5.10 11.39 -8.64
N SER A 63 4.90 11.39 -7.32
CA SER A 63 5.37 10.32 -6.44
C SER A 63 4.55 9.03 -6.57
N VAL A 64 5.23 7.92 -6.89
CA VAL A 64 4.62 6.60 -7.12
C VAL A 64 4.13 5.94 -5.83
N GLU A 65 4.80 6.16 -4.71
CA GLU A 65 4.46 5.52 -3.44
C GLU A 65 3.03 5.85 -2.97
N PRO A 66 2.62 7.11 -2.79
CA PRO A 66 1.27 7.42 -2.34
C PRO A 66 0.19 7.07 -3.38
N VAL A 67 0.51 7.12 -4.68
CA VAL A 67 -0.37 6.66 -5.76
C VAL A 67 -0.68 5.17 -5.60
N THR A 68 0.36 4.34 -5.46
CA THR A 68 0.18 2.88 -5.31
C THR A 68 -0.39 2.48 -3.95
N LEU A 69 -0.15 3.26 -2.88
CA LEU A 69 -0.85 3.10 -1.61
C LEU A 69 -2.34 3.38 -1.77
N THR A 70 -2.71 4.41 -2.54
CA THR A 70 -4.12 4.70 -2.86
C THR A 70 -4.76 3.52 -3.58
N LEU A 71 -4.12 3.02 -4.66
CA LEU A 71 -4.62 1.85 -5.39
C LEU A 71 -4.78 0.62 -4.50
N LEU A 72 -3.78 0.32 -3.66
CA LEU A 72 -3.79 -0.88 -2.84
C LEU A 72 -4.91 -0.88 -1.80
N ARG A 73 -5.26 0.32 -1.31
CA ARG A 73 -6.31 0.54 -0.32
C ARG A 73 -7.70 0.53 -0.93
N THR A 74 -7.83 0.77 -2.24
CA THR A 74 -9.11 0.66 -2.95
C THR A 74 -9.66 -0.77 -2.85
N PRO A 75 -10.91 -0.95 -2.39
CA PRO A 75 -11.50 -2.28 -2.23
C PRO A 75 -11.71 -2.97 -3.59
N PRO A 76 -11.52 -4.30 -3.68
CA PRO A 76 -11.79 -5.06 -4.89
C PRO A 76 -13.30 -5.31 -5.02
N GLU A 77 -14.04 -4.36 -5.59
CA GLU A 77 -15.46 -4.57 -5.90
C GLU A 77 -15.67 -4.91 -7.38
N PRO A 78 -16.43 -5.97 -7.71
CA PRO A 78 -16.71 -6.35 -9.11
C PRO A 78 -17.32 -5.23 -9.94
N ARG A 79 -18.08 -4.34 -9.28
CA ARG A 79 -18.71 -3.16 -9.91
C ARG A 79 -17.67 -2.16 -10.43
N TYR A 80 -16.52 -2.08 -9.78
CA TYR A 80 -15.48 -1.10 -10.10
C TYR A 80 -14.43 -1.67 -11.05
N THR A 81 -14.43 -2.98 -11.30
CA THR A 81 -13.43 -3.68 -12.12
C THR A 81 -13.20 -3.03 -13.48
N MET A 82 -14.25 -2.58 -14.18
CA MET A 82 -14.12 -1.98 -15.52
C MET A 82 -13.26 -0.70 -15.54
N LEU A 83 -13.27 0.09 -14.45
CA LEU A 83 -12.44 1.29 -14.33
C LEU A 83 -11.14 1.01 -13.57
N LEU A 84 -11.18 0.18 -12.53
CA LEU A 84 -10.00 -0.13 -11.74
C LEU A 84 -8.96 -0.92 -12.53
N TYR A 85 -9.37 -1.89 -13.34
CA TYR A 85 -8.42 -2.68 -14.13
C TYR A 85 -7.50 -1.80 -15.00
N PRO A 86 -8.01 -0.90 -15.86
CA PRO A 86 -7.14 -0.04 -16.66
C PRO A 86 -6.38 1.00 -15.84
N VAL A 87 -6.89 1.44 -14.68
CA VAL A 87 -6.15 2.33 -13.76
C VAL A 87 -4.95 1.61 -13.15
N PHE A 88 -5.12 0.36 -12.70
CA PHE A 88 -4.02 -0.48 -12.22
C PHE A 88 -3.01 -0.74 -13.33
N GLU A 89 -3.47 -1.09 -14.53
CA GLU A 89 -2.62 -1.29 -15.69
C GLU A 89 -1.77 -0.04 -15.99
N ALA A 90 -2.42 1.12 -16.14
CA ALA A 90 -1.75 2.36 -16.48
C ALA A 90 -0.68 2.74 -15.45
N ILE A 91 -0.99 2.63 -14.15
CA ILE A 91 -0.06 3.02 -13.09
C ILE A 91 1.07 2.01 -12.92
N LEU A 92 0.78 0.70 -12.95
CA LEU A 92 1.79 -0.33 -12.70
C LEU A 92 2.71 -0.59 -13.90
N THR A 93 2.27 -0.26 -15.12
CA THR A 93 3.06 -0.41 -16.34
C THR A 93 3.73 0.88 -16.81
N ASP A 94 3.46 2.02 -16.16
CA ASP A 94 4.07 3.29 -16.53
C ASP A 94 5.60 3.24 -16.46
N ARG A 95 6.25 3.81 -17.49
CA ARG A 95 7.70 3.99 -17.55
C ARG A 95 8.20 4.93 -16.45
N SER A 96 7.36 5.78 -15.86
CA SER A 96 7.73 6.58 -14.68
C SER A 96 8.10 5.69 -13.48
N VAL A 97 7.36 4.59 -13.27
CA VAL A 97 7.68 3.54 -12.29
C VAL A 97 9.02 2.86 -12.60
N ARG A 98 9.46 2.85 -13.86
CA ARG A 98 10.81 2.40 -14.27
C ARG A 98 11.91 3.45 -14.09
N ARG A 99 11.64 4.73 -14.42
CA ARG A 99 12.65 5.80 -14.47
C ARG A 99 12.92 6.43 -13.12
N CYS A 100 11.92 6.53 -12.25
CA CYS A 100 12.14 6.77 -10.84
C CYS A 100 12.72 5.49 -10.25
N GLY A 101 14.03 5.29 -10.40
CA GLY A 101 14.84 4.28 -9.70
C GLY A 101 14.81 4.40 -8.17
N GLY A 102 13.67 4.75 -7.57
CA GLY A 102 13.29 4.34 -6.23
C GLY A 102 13.11 2.83 -6.25
N THR A 103 14.26 2.16 -6.26
CA THR A 103 14.44 0.72 -6.24
C THR A 103 13.25 0.03 -5.57
N VAL A 104 12.77 -1.04 -6.19
CA VAL A 104 12.30 -2.18 -5.40
C VAL A 104 13.52 -2.79 -4.68
N GLY A 105 14.22 -1.97 -3.90
CA GLY A 105 15.45 -2.28 -3.18
C GLY A 105 15.22 -2.23 -1.68
N THR A 106 14.09 -1.66 -1.25
CA THR A 106 13.58 -1.81 0.11
C THR A 106 12.47 -2.84 0.14
N ILE A 107 12.41 -3.62 1.22
CA ILE A 107 11.38 -4.62 1.44
C ILE A 107 9.96 -3.99 1.44
N PRO A 108 9.71 -2.82 2.06
CA PRO A 108 8.40 -2.15 1.97
C PRO A 108 7.94 -1.88 0.53
N SER A 109 8.82 -1.36 -0.33
CA SER A 109 8.50 -1.09 -1.74
C SER A 109 8.22 -2.38 -2.52
N TYR A 110 9.00 -3.44 -2.26
CA TYR A 110 8.79 -4.76 -2.86
C TYR A 110 7.43 -5.35 -2.50
N VAL A 111 7.12 -5.40 -1.21
CA VAL A 111 5.84 -5.93 -0.72
C VAL A 111 4.68 -5.09 -1.23
N ARG A 112 4.78 -3.75 -1.22
CA ARG A 112 3.74 -2.84 -1.76
C ARG A 112 3.43 -3.14 -3.22
N MET A 113 4.46 -3.18 -4.06
CA MET A 113 4.31 -3.41 -5.50
C MET A 113 3.74 -4.80 -5.78
N LEU A 114 4.24 -5.84 -5.08
CA LEU A 114 3.69 -7.19 -5.20
C LEU A 114 2.21 -7.28 -4.83
N LEU A 115 1.80 -6.63 -3.74
CA LEU A 115 0.39 -6.61 -3.34
C LEU A 115 -0.47 -5.84 -4.36
N CYS A 116 0.08 -4.79 -5.00
CA CYS A 116 -0.61 -4.09 -6.09
C CYS A 116 -0.79 -5.00 -7.31
N PHE A 117 0.24 -5.73 -7.73
CA PHE A 117 0.13 -6.70 -8.82
C PHE A 117 -0.84 -7.84 -8.49
N LYS A 118 -0.84 -8.32 -7.24
CA LYS A 118 -1.82 -9.33 -6.78
C LYS A 118 -3.25 -8.77 -6.79
N ARG A 119 -3.44 -7.51 -6.39
CA ARG A 119 -4.75 -6.83 -6.47
C ARG A 119 -5.20 -6.66 -7.91
N TRP A 120 -4.33 -6.20 -8.80
CA TRP A 120 -4.64 -6.10 -10.23
C TRP A 120 -5.01 -7.46 -10.82
N ARG A 121 -4.23 -8.50 -10.51
CA ARG A 121 -4.52 -9.88 -10.89
C ARG A 121 -5.89 -10.36 -10.40
N SER A 122 -6.31 -9.97 -9.20
CA SER A 122 -7.62 -10.36 -8.65
C SER A 122 -8.80 -9.73 -9.40
N LEU A 123 -8.58 -8.62 -10.12
CA LEU A 123 -9.57 -7.98 -10.98
C LEU A 123 -9.70 -8.70 -12.34
N ALA A 124 -8.70 -9.49 -12.74
CA ALA A 124 -8.71 -10.23 -14.01
C ALA A 124 -9.61 -11.47 -13.92
N ILE A 125 -10.51 -11.61 -14.90
CA ILE A 125 -11.42 -12.77 -14.99
C ILE A 125 -10.74 -13.90 -15.77
N GLY A 126 -10.09 -13.58 -16.90
CA GLY A 126 -9.49 -14.54 -17.83
C GLY A 126 -8.13 -15.08 -17.38
N ARG A 127 -7.82 -16.32 -17.80
CA ARG A 127 -6.49 -16.93 -17.60
C ARG A 127 -5.40 -16.22 -18.39
N THR A 128 -5.74 -15.70 -19.57
CA THR A 128 -4.80 -14.97 -20.44
C THR A 128 -4.38 -13.65 -19.81
N ASP A 129 -5.34 -12.84 -19.36
CA ASP A 129 -5.08 -11.56 -18.66
C ASP A 129 -4.22 -11.78 -17.41
N LYS A 130 -4.55 -12.83 -16.65
CA LYS A 130 -3.74 -13.30 -15.53
C LYS A 130 -2.30 -13.58 -15.93
N ALA A 131 -2.06 -14.33 -17.00
CA ALA A 131 -0.71 -14.62 -17.48
C ALA A 131 0.04 -13.34 -17.93
N VAL A 132 -0.66 -12.39 -18.56
CA VAL A 132 -0.09 -11.08 -18.95
C VAL A 132 0.34 -10.29 -17.71
N ILE A 133 -0.49 -10.23 -16.68
CA ILE A 133 -0.17 -9.55 -15.41
C ILE A 133 1.03 -10.21 -14.72
N ASP A 134 1.10 -11.54 -14.71
CA ASP A 134 2.24 -12.28 -14.13
C ASP A 134 3.54 -12.00 -14.90
N ALA A 135 3.46 -11.94 -16.24
CA ALA A 135 4.60 -11.57 -17.08
C ALA A 135 5.03 -10.13 -16.80
N GLN A 136 4.11 -9.16 -16.75
CA GLN A 136 4.43 -7.78 -16.42
C GLN A 136 5.10 -7.67 -15.06
N ALA A 137 4.54 -8.30 -14.02
CA ALA A 137 5.13 -8.31 -12.70
C ALA A 137 6.58 -8.84 -12.70
N GLY A 138 6.86 -9.89 -13.48
CA GLY A 138 8.22 -10.41 -13.68
C GLY A 138 9.20 -9.44 -14.37
N HIS A 139 8.71 -8.46 -15.13
CA HIS A 139 9.52 -7.39 -15.71
C HIS A 139 9.76 -6.21 -14.76
N PHE A 140 8.86 -5.97 -13.79
CA PHE A 140 8.92 -4.81 -12.90
C PHE A 140 9.47 -5.13 -11.50
N LEU A 141 9.34 -6.37 -11.04
CA LEU A 141 9.82 -6.80 -9.73
C LEU A 141 11.12 -7.60 -9.85
N PRO A 142 12.05 -7.45 -8.90
CA PRO A 142 13.23 -8.32 -8.84
C PRO A 142 12.78 -9.76 -8.59
N ALA A 143 13.44 -10.73 -9.22
CA ALA A 143 13.11 -12.15 -9.06
C ALA A 143 13.20 -12.63 -7.59
N ARG A 144 14.03 -11.98 -6.78
CA ARG A 144 14.21 -12.27 -5.36
C ARG A 144 13.79 -11.07 -4.51
N CYS A 145 13.27 -11.36 -3.31
CA CYS A 145 13.02 -10.31 -2.35
C CYS A 145 14.33 -9.61 -1.97
N PRO A 146 14.34 -8.27 -1.81
CA PRO A 146 15.49 -7.56 -1.30
C PRO A 146 15.95 -8.08 0.07
N THR A 147 17.24 -7.92 0.36
CA THR A 147 17.82 -8.34 1.64
C THR A 147 17.29 -7.49 2.80
N ILE A 148 17.18 -8.12 3.97
CA ILE A 148 16.82 -7.43 5.21
C ILE A 148 17.95 -6.47 5.56
N LEU A 149 17.63 -5.18 5.63
CA LEU A 149 18.57 -4.17 6.10
C LEU A 149 18.23 -3.74 7.52
N THR A 150 16.96 -3.83 7.92
CA THR A 150 16.47 -3.34 9.20
C THR A 150 15.54 -4.34 9.89
N ALA A 151 15.49 -4.31 11.22
CA ALA A 151 14.55 -5.13 11.99
C ALA A 151 13.08 -4.82 11.64
N SER A 152 12.80 -3.60 11.17
CA SER A 152 11.48 -3.20 10.66
C SER A 152 11.05 -3.95 9.40
N ASP A 153 11.97 -4.57 8.65
CA ASP A 153 11.58 -5.30 7.45
C ASP A 153 11.01 -6.69 7.76
N VAL A 154 11.34 -7.26 8.93
CA VAL A 154 10.95 -8.62 9.32
C VAL A 154 9.43 -8.84 9.31
N PRO A 155 8.58 -7.95 9.87
CA PRO A 155 7.13 -8.10 9.80
C PRO A 155 6.56 -8.06 8.37
N LEU A 156 7.24 -7.37 7.44
CA LEU A 156 6.84 -7.31 6.03
C LEU A 156 7.22 -8.59 5.30
N LEU A 157 8.38 -9.17 5.59
CA LEU A 157 8.74 -10.49 5.05
C LEU A 157 7.81 -11.60 5.53
N ARG A 158 7.26 -11.49 6.74
CA ARG A 158 6.25 -12.45 7.22
C ARG A 158 4.93 -12.39 6.44
N LEU A 159 4.72 -11.37 5.61
CA LEU A 159 3.61 -11.35 4.64
C LEU A 159 3.88 -12.24 3.43
N LEU A 160 5.15 -12.54 3.16
CA LEU A 160 5.57 -13.39 2.07
C LEU A 160 5.45 -14.84 2.50
N PRO A 161 5.00 -15.75 1.62
CA PRO A 161 5.11 -17.17 1.86
C PRO A 161 6.58 -17.55 2.08
N SER A 162 6.84 -18.43 3.04
CA SER A 162 8.16 -19.01 3.24
C SER A 162 8.56 -19.84 2.01
N VAL A 163 9.65 -19.46 1.35
CA VAL A 163 10.16 -20.17 0.17
C VAL A 163 11.31 -21.11 0.58
N PRO A 164 11.17 -22.43 0.36
CA PRO A 164 12.27 -23.38 0.55
C PRO A 164 13.50 -22.94 -0.24
N ALA A 165 14.70 -23.16 0.30
CA ALA A 165 15.94 -22.68 -0.32
C ALA A 165 16.10 -23.10 -1.79
N ALA A 166 15.68 -24.32 -2.14
CA ALA A 166 15.70 -24.86 -3.49
C ALA A 166 14.79 -24.14 -4.50
N GLN A 167 13.79 -23.38 -4.03
CA GLN A 167 12.79 -22.72 -4.86
C GLN A 167 12.91 -21.18 -4.90
N ARG A 168 13.94 -20.60 -4.27
CA ARG A 168 14.19 -19.14 -4.22
C ARG A 168 14.62 -18.51 -5.56
N VAL A 169 14.48 -19.24 -6.67
CA VAL A 169 14.78 -18.72 -8.01
C VAL A 169 13.83 -17.58 -8.37
N ASN A 170 12.57 -17.64 -7.91
CA ASN A 170 11.61 -16.55 -8.12
C ASN A 170 10.58 -16.42 -6.97
N GLU A 171 10.95 -15.65 -5.94
CA GLU A 171 10.12 -15.46 -4.74
C GLU A 171 8.85 -14.64 -5.03
N THR A 172 8.86 -13.78 -6.06
CA THR A 172 7.70 -12.96 -6.44
C THR A 172 6.50 -13.80 -6.88
N ARG A 173 6.75 -14.95 -7.52
CA ARG A 173 5.70 -15.81 -8.10
C ARG A 173 4.71 -16.34 -7.07
N TYR A 174 5.15 -16.56 -5.83
CA TYR A 174 4.30 -17.15 -4.79
C TYR A 174 3.26 -16.18 -4.26
N LEU A 175 3.59 -14.89 -4.15
CA LEU A 175 2.58 -13.90 -3.83
C LEU A 175 1.59 -13.72 -4.97
N MET A 176 1.96 -13.98 -6.21
CA MET A 176 1.06 -13.91 -7.37
C MET A 176 0.21 -15.18 -7.56
N ALA A 177 0.55 -16.27 -6.87
CA ALA A 177 -0.25 -17.48 -6.83
C ALA A 177 -1.58 -17.25 -6.09
N ASN A 178 -2.62 -17.92 -6.57
CA ASN A 178 -4.01 -17.72 -6.14
C ASN A 178 -4.25 -18.16 -4.67
N ASP A 179 -3.46 -19.12 -4.16
CA ASP A 179 -3.94 -19.97 -3.06
C ASP A 179 -3.28 -19.74 -1.70
N LEU A 180 -2.30 -18.84 -1.59
CA LEU A 180 -1.44 -18.83 -0.40
C LEU A 180 -1.90 -17.89 0.72
N PHE A 181 -2.66 -16.82 0.43
CA PHE A 181 -3.11 -15.86 1.45
C PHE A 181 -4.37 -15.09 1.05
N SER A 182 -5.19 -14.71 2.05
CA SER A 182 -6.20 -13.66 1.90
C SER A 182 -5.50 -12.33 1.62
N LEU A 183 -5.65 -11.83 0.39
CA LEU A 183 -5.06 -10.57 -0.05
C LEU A 183 -5.41 -9.41 0.90
N ASP A 184 -6.66 -9.34 1.36
CA ASP A 184 -7.11 -8.27 2.27
C ASP A 184 -6.41 -8.32 3.62
N ARG A 185 -6.12 -9.51 4.15
CA ARG A 185 -5.33 -9.65 5.38
C ARG A 185 -3.90 -9.14 5.17
N CYS A 186 -3.27 -9.51 4.06
CA CYS A 186 -1.93 -9.03 3.73
C CYS A 186 -1.88 -7.51 3.56
N VAL A 187 -2.87 -6.94 2.88
CA VAL A 187 -3.02 -5.48 2.71
C VAL A 187 -3.24 -4.79 4.05
N ALA A 188 -4.14 -5.29 4.89
CA ALA A 188 -4.38 -4.73 6.22
C ALA A 188 -3.13 -4.74 7.10
N GLN A 189 -2.38 -5.84 7.10
CA GLN A 189 -1.14 -5.96 7.87
C GLN A 189 -0.03 -5.07 7.28
N PHE A 190 0.07 -4.96 5.95
CA PHE A 190 0.96 -4.00 5.29
C PHE A 190 0.66 -2.56 5.75
N PHE A 191 -0.61 -2.13 5.70
CA PHE A 191 -0.98 -0.77 6.15
C PHE A 191 -0.76 -0.55 7.64
N ARG A 192 -0.98 -1.56 8.50
CA ARG A 192 -0.64 -1.48 9.93
C ARG A 192 0.86 -1.28 10.13
N HIS A 193 1.69 -1.99 9.36
CA HIS A 193 3.14 -1.83 9.42
C HIS A 193 3.57 -0.45 8.88
N HIS A 194 3.06 -0.06 7.72
CA HIS A 194 3.31 1.23 7.08
C HIS A 194 3.01 2.38 8.07
N ARG A 195 1.82 2.39 8.69
CA ARG A 195 1.46 3.37 9.73
C ARG A 195 2.43 3.40 10.92
N ARG A 196 2.98 2.25 11.34
CA ARG A 196 3.95 2.16 12.45
C ARG A 196 5.35 2.65 12.08
N MET A 197 5.70 2.57 10.80
CA MET A 197 6.95 3.14 10.27
C MET A 197 6.86 4.67 10.09
N SER A 198 5.66 5.24 10.26
CA SER A 198 5.50 6.67 10.41
C SER A 198 6.28 7.15 11.64
N PRO A 199 7.06 8.24 11.54
CA PRO A 199 7.79 8.81 12.67
C PRO A 199 6.90 9.28 13.84
N VAL A 200 5.57 9.27 13.68
CA VAL A 200 4.58 9.55 14.73
C VAL A 200 4.42 8.36 15.71
N ALA A 201 4.49 7.11 15.22
CA ALA A 201 4.31 5.93 16.06
C ALA A 201 5.52 5.64 16.97
N ALA A 202 6.69 6.19 16.64
CA ALA A 202 7.87 6.17 17.50
C ALA A 202 7.74 7.14 18.69
N ASP A 203 7.18 8.35 18.45
CA ASP A 203 6.94 9.36 19.48
C ASP A 203 5.83 8.95 20.45
N GLU A 204 4.71 8.39 19.96
CA GLU A 204 3.63 7.89 20.83
C GLU A 204 4.09 6.72 21.71
N ARG A 205 4.98 5.85 21.22
CA ARG A 205 5.57 4.78 22.04
C ARG A 205 6.54 5.31 23.09
N GLN A 206 7.26 6.40 22.79
CA GLN A 206 8.11 7.08 23.78
C GLN A 206 7.27 7.80 24.84
N LEU A 207 6.14 8.39 24.47
CA LEU A 207 5.20 9.03 25.40
C LEU A 207 4.41 8.01 26.23
N SER A 208 4.07 6.85 25.66
CA SER A 208 3.38 5.76 26.38
C SER A 208 4.30 4.96 27.31
N GLY A 209 5.63 5.10 27.16
CA GLY A 209 6.62 4.47 28.03
C GLY A 209 6.88 5.24 29.34
N ILE A 210 6.30 6.42 29.50
CA ILE A 210 6.33 7.18 30.76
C ILE A 210 5.17 6.65 31.61
N ALA A 211 5.43 5.55 32.32
CA ALA A 211 4.53 5.10 33.37
C ALA A 211 4.29 6.25 34.37
N PRO A 212 3.04 6.49 34.82
CA PRO A 212 2.81 7.44 35.90
C PRO A 212 3.55 6.95 37.13
N ARG A 213 4.45 7.79 37.66
CA ARG A 213 5.07 7.58 38.98
C ARG A 213 3.95 7.28 39.98
N PRO A 214 4.05 6.23 40.81
CA PRO A 214 3.07 6.02 41.86
C PRO A 214 3.07 7.25 42.77
N ALA A 215 1.89 7.84 42.96
CA ALA A 215 1.68 8.93 43.88
C ALA A 215 2.20 8.50 45.25
N THR A 216 3.18 9.23 45.77
CA THR A 216 3.68 9.03 47.13
C THR A 216 2.57 9.48 48.08
N THR A 217 1.75 8.52 48.51
CA THR A 217 0.78 8.73 49.59
C THR A 217 1.57 9.00 50.87
N MET A 218 1.77 10.28 51.20
CA MET A 218 2.14 10.70 52.56
C MET A 218 0.91 10.49 53.44
N ALA A 219 0.85 9.30 54.04
CA ALA A 219 -0.14 8.94 55.02
C ALA A 219 0.02 9.77 56.30
N ASN A 220 -1.12 10.22 56.80
CA ASN A 220 -1.34 10.85 58.09
C ASN A 220 -0.49 10.24 59.22
N ARG A 221 0.25 11.07 59.95
CA ARG A 221 0.57 10.83 61.36
C ARG A 221 -0.15 11.89 62.18
N LEU A 222 -1.33 11.52 62.66
CA LEU A 222 -1.97 12.12 63.82
C LEU A 222 -2.50 10.96 64.68
N VAL A 223 -2.23 11.07 65.98
CA VAL A 223 -2.74 10.27 67.11
C VAL A 223 -1.89 9.04 67.51
N SER A 224 -1.01 9.22 68.50
CA SER A 224 -1.17 8.71 69.88
C SER A 224 0.15 8.79 70.66
N GLU A 225 0.20 9.71 71.64
CA GLU A 225 0.62 9.56 73.05
C GLU A 225 1.01 10.93 73.64
#